data_AF-A0A2S4Z281-F1
#
_entry.id   AF-A0A2S4Z281-F1
#
_cell.length_a   1.000
_cell.length_b   1.000
_cell.length_c   1.000
_cell.angle_alpha   90.00
_cell.angle_beta   90.00
_cell.angle_gamma   90.00
#
_symmetry.space_group_name_H-M   'P 1'
#
loop_
_entity.id
_entity.type
_entity.pdbx_description
1 polymer ?
#
loop_
_entity_poly.entity_id
_entity_poly.type
_entity_poly.pdbx_seq_one_letter_code
_entity_poly.pdbx_strand_id
1 'polypeptide(L)'
;MDDDFERDSDEDLFRNPVFFEPAGCNLDLDRADLGLPQGEGLLDELLRMRNRVPVERRGLICPDCRALRGRRVPMYLVQRDGVLLASHYRKPGEKPISHESDEHLARKERVAKDSEDHGYSADIESLAADGHARLDVRIRGANGIVLGYEPQLSDQTARGMRVREGFRRRGGIQSVWDFTDPDHSGIGAVPYVRTPNLPASVIRVQENPIAIRDGNFVVEEGQCSPRGAIARCP
;
A
#
# COMPACT_ATOMS: atom_id res chain seq x y z
N MET A 1 29.43 0.83 4.74
CA MET A 1 29.27 0.84 3.27
C MET A 1 27.87 1.32 3.08
N ASP A 2 27.78 2.62 2.84
CA ASP A 2 26.52 3.31 2.61
C ASP A 2 25.98 2.77 1.28
N ASP A 3 24.89 2.00 1.33
CA ASP A 3 24.04 1.81 0.17
C ASP A 3 23.39 3.18 -0.07
N ASP A 4 24.06 3.99 -0.90
CA ASP A 4 23.43 5.04 -1.66
C ASP A 4 22.31 4.37 -2.47
N PHE A 5 21.12 4.31 -1.88
CA PHE A 5 19.90 4.23 -2.68
C PHE A 5 19.96 5.46 -3.58
N GLU A 6 20.39 5.25 -4.82
CA GLU A 6 20.14 6.18 -5.90
C GLU A 6 18.65 6.52 -5.80
N ARG A 7 18.35 7.74 -5.33
CA ARG A 7 17.02 8.31 -5.48
C ARG A 7 16.72 8.15 -6.96
N ASP A 8 15.71 7.35 -7.30
CA ASP A 8 15.12 7.34 -8.64
C ASP A 8 15.15 8.77 -9.13
N SER A 9 15.93 9.00 -10.20
CA SER A 9 16.14 10.36 -10.67
C SER A 9 14.77 10.96 -10.94
N ASP A 10 14.58 12.24 -10.63
CA ASP A 10 13.28 12.90 -10.82
C ASP A 10 12.72 12.67 -12.23
N GLU A 11 13.59 12.39 -13.22
CA GLU A 11 13.26 12.09 -14.62
C GLU A 11 12.50 10.75 -14.82
N ASP A 12 12.77 9.71 -14.02
CA ASP A 12 12.09 8.39 -14.12
C ASP A 12 10.65 8.41 -13.55
N LEU A 13 10.30 9.49 -12.84
CA LEU A 13 9.00 9.70 -12.18
C LEU A 13 7.93 10.32 -13.10
N PHE A 14 8.33 10.77 -14.30
CA PHE A 14 7.46 11.39 -15.28
C PHE A 14 7.39 10.54 -16.55
N ARG A 15 6.17 10.22 -16.99
CA ARG A 15 5.97 9.25 -18.07
C ARG A 15 5.09 9.81 -19.18
N ASN A 16 5.49 9.47 -20.40
CA ASN A 16 4.63 9.34 -21.58
C ASN A 16 4.78 7.86 -22.00
N PRO A 17 3.72 7.02 -22.02
CA PRO A 17 2.29 7.35 -22.07
C PRO A 17 1.51 7.26 -20.74
N VAL A 18 0.23 7.65 -20.79
CA VAL A 18 -0.79 7.42 -19.74
C VAL A 18 -1.97 6.65 -20.32
N PHE A 19 -2.53 5.68 -19.58
CA PHE A 19 -3.72 4.97 -20.02
C PHE A 19 -4.98 5.79 -19.76
N PHE A 20 -5.85 5.94 -20.76
CA PHE A 20 -7.12 6.63 -20.66
C PHE A 20 -8.28 5.64 -20.73
N GLU A 21 -8.86 5.36 -19.56
CA GLU A 21 -9.92 4.36 -19.40
C GLU A 21 -11.14 4.57 -20.31
N PRO A 22 -11.68 5.81 -20.49
CA PRO A 22 -12.84 6.02 -21.34
C PRO A 22 -12.64 5.62 -22.81
N ALA A 23 -11.42 5.76 -23.34
CA ALA A 23 -11.08 5.34 -24.71
C ALA A 23 -10.44 3.95 -24.77
N GLY A 24 -10.10 3.35 -23.63
CA GLY A 24 -9.48 2.04 -23.55
C GLY A 24 -8.06 1.97 -24.15
N CYS A 25 -7.35 3.09 -24.28
CA CYS A 25 -6.05 3.17 -24.95
C CYS A 25 -5.05 4.02 -24.17
N ASN A 26 -3.78 3.94 -24.57
CA ASN A 26 -2.75 4.87 -24.10
C ASN A 26 -2.86 6.19 -24.87
N LEU A 27 -2.75 7.31 -24.17
CA LEU A 27 -2.60 8.63 -24.75
C LEU A 27 -1.12 8.94 -24.93
N ASP A 28 -0.79 9.54 -26.07
CA ASP A 28 0.52 10.09 -26.37
C ASP A 28 0.51 11.59 -26.08
N LEU A 29 1.07 11.99 -24.93
CA LEU A 29 1.01 13.38 -24.47
C LEU A 29 1.86 14.35 -25.30
N ASP A 30 2.74 13.83 -26.16
CA ASP A 30 3.56 14.63 -27.07
C ASP A 30 2.80 15.02 -28.35
N ARG A 31 1.61 14.44 -28.58
CA ARG A 31 0.78 14.72 -29.75
C ARG A 31 -0.41 15.61 -29.41
N ALA A 32 -0.74 16.54 -30.31
CA ALA A 32 -1.89 17.43 -30.15
C ALA A 32 -3.24 16.69 -30.12
N ASP A 33 -3.34 15.56 -30.83
CA ASP A 33 -4.51 14.68 -30.87
C ASP A 33 -4.46 13.58 -29.79
N LEU A 34 -3.43 13.58 -28.94
CA LEU A 34 -3.15 12.56 -27.92
C LEU A 34 -3.05 11.12 -28.46
N GLY A 35 -2.81 10.97 -29.78
CA GLY A 35 -2.81 9.67 -30.45
C GLY A 35 -4.20 9.09 -30.72
N LEU A 36 -5.27 9.89 -30.57
CA LEU A 36 -6.65 9.50 -30.82
C LEU A 36 -7.21 10.13 -32.10
N PRO A 37 -7.96 9.37 -32.93
CA PRO A 37 -8.78 9.97 -33.98
C PRO A 37 -9.78 10.93 -33.36
N GLN A 38 -9.83 12.18 -33.83
CA GLN A 38 -10.70 13.24 -33.28
C GLN A 38 -10.37 13.61 -31.81
N GLY A 39 -9.14 13.39 -31.37
CA GLY A 39 -8.67 13.74 -30.04
C GLY A 39 -8.43 15.25 -29.83
N GLU A 40 -8.59 16.07 -30.87
CA GLU A 40 -8.43 17.52 -30.80
C GLU A 40 -9.42 18.11 -29.79
N GLY A 41 -8.90 18.60 -28.66
CA GLY A 41 -9.69 19.19 -27.56
C GLY A 41 -9.86 18.29 -26.32
N LEU A 42 -9.51 17.00 -26.41
CA LEU A 42 -9.50 16.10 -25.23
C LEU A 42 -8.49 16.61 -24.19
N LEU A 43 -7.33 17.10 -24.62
CA LEU A 43 -6.35 17.67 -23.70
C LEU A 43 -6.94 18.83 -22.88
N ASP A 44 -7.65 19.75 -23.54
CA ASP A 44 -8.30 20.88 -22.86
C ASP A 44 -9.39 20.42 -21.89
N GLU A 45 -10.12 19.35 -22.21
CA GLU A 45 -11.04 18.73 -21.28
C GLU A 45 -10.34 18.16 -20.05
N LEU A 46 -9.30 17.34 -20.24
CA LEU A 46 -8.51 16.76 -19.14
C LEU A 46 -7.88 17.83 -18.26
N LEU A 47 -7.39 18.92 -18.85
CA LEU A 47 -6.86 20.07 -18.11
C LEU A 47 -7.95 20.81 -17.33
N ARG A 48 -9.15 20.98 -17.89
CA ARG A 48 -10.31 21.56 -17.17
C ARG A 48 -10.76 20.69 -16.00
N MET A 49 -10.65 19.36 -16.11
CA MET A 49 -10.96 18.43 -15.03
C MET A 49 -10.02 18.55 -13.82
N ARG A 50 -8.78 19.04 -13.99
CA ARG A 50 -7.76 19.13 -12.90
C ARG A 50 -8.27 19.84 -11.64
N ASN A 51 -9.16 20.81 -11.81
CA ASN A 51 -9.67 21.65 -10.71
C ASN A 51 -11.11 21.29 -10.28
N ARG A 52 -11.77 20.35 -10.98
CA ARG A 52 -13.21 20.07 -10.82
C ARG A 52 -13.51 18.63 -10.47
N VAL A 53 -12.67 17.71 -10.92
CA VAL A 53 -12.88 16.26 -10.79
C VAL A 53 -11.74 15.69 -9.94
N PRO A 54 -12.02 14.92 -8.87
CA PRO A 54 -10.99 14.20 -8.13
C PRO A 54 -10.15 13.28 -9.04
N VAL A 55 -8.86 13.13 -8.77
CA VAL A 55 -7.90 12.45 -9.67
C VAL A 55 -8.31 11.02 -10.00
N GLU A 56 -8.85 10.31 -9.02
CA GLU A 56 -9.34 8.93 -9.13
C GLU A 56 -10.52 8.76 -10.08
N ARG A 57 -11.22 9.85 -10.44
CA ARG A 57 -12.37 9.87 -11.35
C ARG A 57 -12.05 10.42 -12.74
N ARG A 58 -10.80 10.79 -13.03
CA ARG A 58 -10.41 11.38 -14.32
C ARG A 58 -10.15 10.34 -15.42
N GLY A 59 -10.05 9.07 -15.06
CA GLY A 59 -9.80 7.98 -16.01
C GLY A 59 -8.37 7.91 -16.54
N LEU A 60 -7.44 8.68 -15.98
CA LEU A 60 -6.01 8.64 -16.33
C LEU A 60 -5.27 7.70 -15.39
N ILE A 61 -4.76 6.59 -15.91
CA ILE A 61 -4.20 5.47 -15.15
C ILE A 61 -2.76 5.21 -15.59
N CYS A 62 -1.91 4.81 -14.64
CA CYS A 62 -0.55 4.37 -14.94
C CYS A 62 -0.57 3.10 -15.81
N PRO A 63 -0.01 3.12 -17.04
CA PRO A 63 -0.04 1.98 -17.94
C PRO A 63 0.76 0.79 -17.36
N ASP A 64 1.88 1.05 -16.70
CA ASP A 64 2.72 0.02 -16.10
C ASP A 64 2.05 -0.63 -14.89
N CYS A 65 1.46 0.16 -13.98
CA CYS A 65 0.73 -0.41 -12.86
C CYS A 65 -0.45 -1.28 -13.34
N ARG A 66 -1.08 -0.91 -14.45
CA ARG A 66 -2.15 -1.70 -15.06
C ARG A 66 -1.60 -2.97 -15.70
N ALA A 67 -0.59 -2.86 -16.57
CA ALA A 67 -0.08 -3.97 -17.38
C ALA A 67 0.75 -4.98 -16.56
N LEU A 68 1.60 -4.49 -15.66
CA LEU A 68 2.51 -5.32 -14.88
C LEU A 68 1.88 -5.80 -13.58
N ARG A 69 1.01 -4.99 -12.96
CA ARG A 69 0.46 -5.26 -11.61
C ARG A 69 -1.06 -5.45 -11.57
N GLY A 70 -1.77 -5.30 -12.69
CA GLY A 70 -3.24 -5.38 -12.73
C GLY A 70 -3.95 -4.27 -11.94
N ARG A 71 -3.25 -3.19 -11.59
CA ARG A 71 -3.75 -2.14 -10.70
C ARG A 71 -4.25 -0.91 -11.44
N ARG A 72 -5.31 -0.32 -10.90
CA ARG A 72 -5.84 0.97 -11.33
C ARG A 72 -5.24 2.08 -10.48
N VAL A 73 -4.12 2.66 -10.93
CA VAL A 73 -3.43 3.75 -10.23
C VAL A 73 -3.66 5.08 -10.95
N PRO A 74 -4.40 6.05 -10.36
CA PRO A 74 -4.65 7.34 -10.98
C PRO A 74 -3.37 8.17 -11.17
N MET A 75 -3.29 8.88 -12.29
CA MET A 75 -2.17 9.75 -12.65
C MET A 75 -2.60 11.22 -12.71
N TYR A 76 -1.71 12.12 -12.28
CA TYR A 76 -1.82 13.55 -12.56
C TYR A 76 -1.25 13.86 -13.94
N LEU A 77 -1.85 14.84 -14.62
CA LEU A 77 -1.17 15.60 -15.66
C LEU A 77 -0.44 16.78 -15.01
N VAL A 78 0.87 16.85 -15.24
CA VAL A 78 1.76 17.89 -14.74
C VAL A 78 2.48 18.55 -15.91
N GLN A 79 2.78 19.84 -15.80
CA GLN A 79 3.54 20.56 -16.80
C GLN A 79 4.91 20.89 -16.20
N ARG A 80 5.99 20.52 -16.91
CA ARG A 80 7.37 20.85 -16.55
C ARG A 80 8.09 21.37 -17.78
N ASP A 81 8.73 22.52 -17.64
CA ASP A 81 9.50 23.16 -18.72
C ASP A 81 8.75 23.25 -20.05
N GLY A 82 7.43 23.48 -19.98
CA GLY A 82 6.53 23.55 -21.13
C GLY A 82 5.98 22.22 -21.62
N VAL A 83 6.54 21.09 -21.19
CA VAL A 83 6.14 19.72 -21.57
C VAL A 83 5.06 19.18 -20.63
N LEU A 84 4.06 18.51 -21.19
CA LEU A 84 2.99 17.86 -20.42
C LEU A 84 3.35 16.39 -20.18
N LEU A 85 3.31 15.96 -18.92
CA LEU A 85 3.71 14.62 -18.51
C LEU A 85 2.65 14.02 -17.58
N ALA A 86 2.54 12.69 -17.56
CA ALA A 86 1.77 11.98 -16.55
C ALA A 86 2.67 11.61 -15.38
N SER A 87 2.17 11.76 -14.14
CA SER A 87 2.94 11.46 -12.94
C SER A 87 2.06 10.94 -11.81
N HIS A 88 2.64 10.07 -10.98
CA HIS A 88 2.07 9.69 -9.70
C HIS A 88 2.06 10.84 -8.69
N TYR A 89 2.81 11.91 -8.97
CA TYR A 89 3.03 13.04 -8.08
C TYR A 89 2.38 14.29 -8.66
N ARG A 90 1.76 15.11 -7.80
CA ARG A 90 1.23 16.42 -8.24
C ARG A 90 2.35 17.44 -8.42
N LYS A 91 3.36 17.37 -7.54
CA LYS A 91 4.55 18.22 -7.51
C LYS A 91 5.76 17.41 -7.02
N PRO A 92 6.99 17.76 -7.43
CA PRO A 92 8.19 17.17 -6.84
C PRO A 92 8.18 17.25 -5.32
N GLY A 93 8.59 16.17 -4.65
CA GLY A 93 8.67 16.08 -3.19
C GLY A 93 7.33 15.83 -2.46
N GLU A 94 6.19 15.78 -3.15
CA GLU A 94 4.94 15.32 -2.54
C GLU A 94 4.91 13.79 -2.43
N LYS A 95 4.04 13.25 -1.55
CA LYS A 95 3.79 11.80 -1.53
C LYS A 95 3.09 11.40 -2.85
N PRO A 96 3.48 10.27 -3.47
CA PRO A 96 2.79 9.79 -4.66
C PRO A 96 1.32 9.51 -4.32
N ILE A 97 0.42 9.57 -5.31
CA ILE A 97 -0.90 8.96 -5.20
C ILE A 97 -0.67 7.45 -5.11
N SER A 98 -0.47 6.98 -3.88
CA SER A 98 -0.54 5.59 -3.49
C SER A 98 0.26 4.65 -4.41
N HIS A 99 1.58 4.75 -4.37
CA HIS A 99 2.37 3.51 -4.51
C HIS A 99 2.35 2.83 -3.16
N GLU A 100 1.39 1.93 -3.02
CA GLU A 100 1.60 0.80 -2.13
C GLU A 100 2.79 0.02 -2.71
N SER A 101 3.89 -0.12 -1.94
CA SER A 101 5.09 -0.80 -2.44
C SER A 101 4.82 -2.30 -2.65
N ASP A 102 5.59 -2.95 -3.53
CA ASP A 102 5.43 -4.38 -3.77
C ASP A 102 5.69 -5.20 -2.50
N GLU A 103 6.54 -4.70 -1.59
CA GLU A 103 6.81 -5.27 -0.26
C GLU A 103 5.60 -5.14 0.66
N HIS A 104 4.93 -3.98 0.67
CA HIS A 104 3.72 -3.76 1.47
C HIS A 104 2.63 -4.75 1.05
N LEU A 105 2.49 -4.97 -0.25
CA LEU A 105 1.57 -5.96 -0.82
C LEU A 105 1.93 -7.39 -0.50
N ALA A 106 3.19 -7.75 -0.72
CA ALA A 106 3.66 -9.10 -0.45
C ALA A 106 3.42 -9.47 1.02
N ARG A 107 3.57 -8.53 1.96
CA ARG A 107 3.26 -8.73 3.38
C ARG A 107 1.77 -8.95 3.62
N LYS A 108 0.90 -8.12 3.03
CA LYS A 108 -0.56 -8.29 3.18
C LYS A 108 -1.02 -9.64 2.66
N GLU A 109 -0.62 -9.97 1.44
CA GLU A 109 -0.97 -11.23 0.78
C GLU A 109 -0.44 -12.43 1.57
N ARG A 110 0.81 -12.37 2.04
CA ARG A 110 1.42 -13.43 2.84
C ARG A 110 0.67 -13.65 4.15
N VAL A 111 0.38 -12.60 4.90
CA VAL A 111 -0.31 -12.71 6.20
C VAL A 111 -1.76 -13.15 6.03
N ALA A 112 -2.46 -12.64 5.01
CA ALA A 112 -3.83 -13.08 4.71
C ALA A 112 -3.85 -14.57 4.36
N LYS A 113 -2.98 -15.00 3.42
CA LYS A 113 -2.87 -16.40 3.01
C LYS A 113 -2.49 -17.30 4.16
N ASP A 114 -1.49 -16.93 4.96
CA ASP A 114 -1.06 -17.72 6.11
C ASP A 114 -2.18 -17.85 7.15
N SER A 115 -2.96 -16.79 7.37
CA SER A 115 -4.14 -16.83 8.25
C SER A 115 -5.19 -17.82 7.73
N GLU A 116 -5.49 -17.77 6.43
CA GLU A 116 -6.47 -18.67 5.78
C GLU A 116 -6.01 -20.13 5.79
N ASP A 117 -4.73 -20.38 5.49
CA ASP A 117 -4.13 -21.71 5.51
C ASP A 117 -4.19 -22.32 6.94
N HIS A 118 -4.27 -21.50 7.99
CA HIS A 118 -4.45 -21.91 9.38
C HIS A 118 -5.90 -21.82 9.90
N GLY A 119 -6.88 -21.64 8.99
CA GLY A 119 -8.31 -21.72 9.31
C GLY A 119 -8.95 -20.42 9.83
N TYR A 120 -8.26 -19.28 9.70
CA TYR A 120 -8.81 -17.96 10.06
C TYR A 120 -9.20 -17.18 8.80
N SER A 121 -10.39 -16.57 8.80
CA SER A 121 -10.81 -15.73 7.68
C SER A 121 -10.03 -14.42 7.68
N ALA A 122 -9.45 -14.05 6.54
CA ALA A 122 -8.73 -12.81 6.35
C ALA A 122 -9.27 -11.99 5.17
N ASP A 123 -9.45 -10.69 5.37
CA ASP A 123 -9.89 -9.73 4.35
C ASP A 123 -8.76 -8.70 4.13
N ILE A 124 -8.17 -8.67 2.94
CA ILE A 124 -7.22 -7.62 2.54
C ILE A 124 -8.00 -6.32 2.28
N GLU A 125 -7.45 -5.19 2.72
CA GLU A 125 -7.99 -3.85 2.44
C GLU A 125 -9.42 -3.59 2.93
N SER A 126 -9.79 -4.19 4.07
CA SER A 126 -11.15 -4.19 4.61
C SER A 126 -11.51 -2.91 5.37
N LEU A 127 -12.68 -2.32 5.07
CA LEU A 127 -13.24 -1.21 5.85
C LEU A 127 -13.68 -1.70 7.23
N ALA A 128 -13.32 -0.97 8.30
CA ALA A 128 -13.87 -1.10 9.64
C ALA A 128 -15.40 -1.01 9.62
N ALA A 129 -16.06 -1.67 10.58
CA ALA A 129 -17.51 -1.72 10.63
C ALA A 129 -18.15 -0.33 10.72
N ASP A 130 -17.41 0.66 11.23
CA ASP A 130 -17.80 2.07 11.29
C ASP A 130 -17.49 2.87 10.00
N GLY A 131 -16.88 2.24 8.99
CA GLY A 131 -16.50 2.86 7.71
C GLY A 131 -15.36 3.88 7.81
N HIS A 132 -14.81 4.14 9.00
CA HIS A 132 -13.87 5.24 9.24
C HIS A 132 -12.40 4.83 9.18
N ALA A 133 -12.09 3.53 9.19
CA ALA A 133 -10.73 3.03 9.05
C ALA A 133 -10.67 1.90 8.01
N ARG A 134 -9.75 2.00 7.05
CA ARG A 134 -9.36 0.84 6.23
C ARG A 134 -8.24 0.11 6.95
N LEU A 135 -8.41 -1.19 7.14
CA LEU A 135 -7.37 -2.08 7.61
C LEU A 135 -6.61 -2.64 6.43
N ASP A 136 -5.30 -2.75 6.56
CA ASP A 136 -4.45 -3.36 5.54
C ASP A 136 -4.77 -4.86 5.39
N VAL A 137 -4.81 -5.58 6.51
CA VAL A 137 -5.37 -6.93 6.60
C VAL A 137 -6.23 -7.04 7.85
N ARG A 138 -7.48 -7.48 7.68
CA ARG A 138 -8.36 -7.88 8.79
C ARG A 138 -8.30 -9.39 8.94
N ILE A 139 -8.06 -9.90 10.13
CA ILE A 139 -8.12 -11.34 10.44
C ILE A 139 -9.18 -11.57 11.51
N ARG A 140 -10.06 -12.53 11.28
CA ARG A 140 -11.10 -12.95 12.23
C ARG A 140 -10.57 -14.13 13.04
N GLY A 141 -10.13 -13.83 14.26
CA GLY A 141 -9.66 -14.83 15.22
C GLY A 141 -10.80 -15.56 15.93
N ALA A 142 -10.43 -16.49 16.81
CA ALA A 142 -11.38 -17.18 17.67
C ALA A 142 -12.07 -16.22 18.66
N ASN A 143 -13.25 -16.62 19.16
CA ASN A 143 -13.99 -15.90 20.21
C ASN A 143 -14.33 -14.43 19.88
N GLY A 144 -14.50 -14.10 18.60
CA GLY A 144 -14.87 -12.76 18.15
C GLY A 144 -13.71 -11.76 18.13
N ILE A 145 -12.46 -12.22 18.32
CA ILE A 145 -11.28 -11.37 18.19
C ILE A 145 -11.12 -10.93 16.73
N VAL A 146 -10.86 -9.65 16.52
CA VAL A 146 -10.51 -9.09 15.21
C VAL A 146 -9.12 -8.51 15.28
N LEU A 147 -8.20 -9.08 14.51
CA LEU A 147 -6.86 -8.54 14.36
C LEU A 147 -6.79 -7.63 13.14
N GLY A 148 -6.10 -6.50 13.27
CA GLY A 148 -5.74 -5.62 12.16
C GLY A 148 -4.24 -5.64 11.95
N TYR A 149 -3.75 -6.37 10.94
CA TYR A 149 -2.33 -6.41 10.61
C TYR A 149 -1.97 -5.30 9.61
N GLU A 150 -0.92 -4.55 9.93
CA GLU A 150 -0.60 -3.25 9.33
C GLU A 150 0.90 -3.13 9.08
N PRO A 151 1.38 -3.58 7.91
CA PRO A 151 2.77 -3.37 7.54
C PRO A 151 3.02 -1.87 7.38
N GLN A 152 4.01 -1.34 8.08
CA GLN A 152 4.34 0.09 8.05
C GLN A 152 5.78 0.27 7.58
N LEU A 153 5.91 0.45 6.26
CA LEU A 153 7.19 0.58 5.56
C LEU A 153 7.58 2.05 5.29
N SER A 154 6.74 3.00 5.70
CA SER A 154 6.96 4.43 5.47
C SER A 154 6.94 5.19 6.78
N ASP A 155 7.63 6.33 6.82
CA ASP A 155 7.68 7.15 8.01
C ASP A 155 6.30 7.63 8.45
N GLN A 156 5.99 7.37 9.72
CA GLN A 156 4.83 7.89 10.44
C GLN A 156 5.25 8.38 11.80
N THR A 157 4.53 9.38 12.32
CA THR A 157 4.80 9.90 13.66
C THR A 157 4.14 9.03 14.73
N ALA A 158 4.84 8.79 15.85
CA ALA A 158 4.31 8.10 17.03
C ALA A 158 2.94 8.64 17.46
N ARG A 159 2.74 9.96 17.43
CA ARG A 159 1.47 10.61 17.78
C ARG A 159 0.34 10.19 16.82
N GLY A 160 0.58 10.24 15.51
CA GLY A 160 -0.41 9.83 14.51
C GLY A 160 -0.80 8.36 14.67
N MET A 161 0.17 7.51 14.96
CA MET A 161 -0.05 6.07 15.17
C MET A 161 -0.86 5.78 16.42
N ARG A 162 -0.56 6.42 17.57
CA ARG A 162 -1.36 6.27 18.80
C ARG A 162 -2.81 6.70 18.61
N VAL A 163 -3.04 7.74 17.81
CA VAL A 163 -4.41 8.19 17.48
C VAL A 163 -5.14 7.11 16.68
N ARG A 164 -4.53 6.58 15.61
CA ARG A 164 -5.09 5.49 14.80
C ARG A 164 -5.37 4.24 15.66
N GLU A 165 -4.43 3.88 16.52
CA GLU A 165 -4.57 2.76 17.44
C GLU A 165 -5.73 2.96 18.42
N GLY A 166 -5.86 4.16 18.98
CA GLY A 166 -6.98 4.51 19.85
C GLY A 166 -8.35 4.36 19.18
N PHE A 167 -8.46 4.71 17.88
CA PHE A 167 -9.68 4.47 17.11
C PHE A 167 -9.96 2.98 16.91
N ARG A 168 -8.95 2.20 16.50
CA ARG A 168 -9.08 0.74 16.28
C ARG A 168 -9.48 0.00 17.55
N ARG A 169 -8.83 0.31 18.67
CA ARG A 169 -9.14 -0.29 19.97
C ARG A 169 -10.58 -0.02 20.41
N ARG A 170 -11.10 1.20 20.19
CA ARG A 170 -12.51 1.52 20.47
C ARG A 170 -13.48 0.76 19.56
N GLY A 171 -13.06 0.45 18.33
CA GLY A 171 -13.80 -0.41 17.40
C GLY A 171 -13.64 -1.91 17.64
N GLY A 172 -13.02 -2.34 18.75
CA GLY A 172 -12.81 -3.76 19.07
C GLY A 172 -11.74 -4.46 18.21
N ILE A 173 -10.91 -3.68 17.50
CA ILE A 173 -9.82 -4.22 16.67
C ILE A 173 -8.53 -4.20 17.48
N GLN A 174 -7.84 -5.33 17.52
CA GLN A 174 -6.49 -5.46 18.06
C GLN A 174 -5.48 -5.30 16.91
N SER A 175 -4.75 -4.21 16.87
CA SER A 175 -3.78 -4.00 15.78
C SER A 175 -2.48 -4.74 16.04
N VAL A 176 -1.85 -5.21 14.96
CA VAL A 176 -0.45 -5.61 14.93
C VAL A 176 0.23 -4.76 13.87
N TRP A 177 1.02 -3.80 14.32
CA TRP A 177 1.83 -2.97 13.43
C TRP A 177 3.13 -3.69 13.12
N ASP A 178 3.46 -3.90 11.84
CA ASP A 178 4.70 -4.55 11.43
C ASP A 178 5.71 -3.53 10.92
N PHE A 179 6.81 -3.38 11.66
CA PHE A 179 7.91 -2.49 11.32
C PHE A 179 9.08 -3.26 10.72
N THR A 180 9.68 -2.69 9.68
CA THR A 180 10.95 -3.18 9.12
C THR A 180 12.14 -2.34 9.56
N ASP A 181 11.91 -1.03 9.78
CA ASP A 181 12.89 -0.09 10.27
C ASP A 181 13.05 -0.22 11.81
N PRO A 182 14.25 -0.54 12.32
CA PRO A 182 14.50 -0.64 13.76
C PRO A 182 14.40 0.68 14.53
N ASP A 183 14.44 1.82 13.84
CA ASP A 183 14.36 3.16 14.45
C ASP A 183 12.99 3.82 14.25
N HIS A 184 12.01 3.06 13.73
CA HIS A 184 10.70 3.60 13.41
C HIS A 184 10.01 4.19 14.65
N SER A 185 9.50 5.42 14.56
CA SER A 185 8.97 6.15 15.72
C SER A 185 7.72 5.50 16.37
N GLY A 186 7.11 4.52 15.69
CA GLY A 186 6.03 3.69 16.23
C GLY A 186 6.46 2.64 17.25
N ILE A 187 7.76 2.32 17.32
CA ILE A 187 8.32 1.34 18.26
C ILE A 187 8.07 1.79 19.70
N GLY A 188 7.51 0.90 20.51
CA GLY A 188 7.07 1.18 21.89
C GLY A 188 5.83 2.09 22.00
N ALA A 189 5.33 2.68 20.90
CA ALA A 189 4.19 3.58 20.91
C ALA A 189 2.85 2.88 20.63
N VAL A 190 2.87 1.76 19.92
CA VAL A 190 1.70 0.93 19.55
C VAL A 190 2.05 -0.56 19.66
N PRO A 191 1.07 -1.49 19.68
CA PRO A 191 1.37 -2.91 19.64
C PRO A 191 2.05 -3.28 18.32
N TYR A 192 3.29 -3.78 18.37
CA TYR A 192 4.07 -4.04 17.17
C TYR A 192 4.78 -5.38 17.18
N VAL A 193 5.08 -5.83 15.97
CA VAL A 193 6.13 -6.79 15.67
C VAL A 193 7.14 -6.12 14.74
N ARG A 194 8.39 -6.55 14.82
CA ARG A 194 9.43 -6.14 13.89
C ARG A 194 9.85 -7.35 13.09
N THR A 195 9.89 -7.20 11.77
CA THR A 195 10.34 -8.24 10.86
C THR A 195 11.52 -7.73 10.04
N PRO A 196 12.33 -8.60 9.41
CA PRO A 196 13.38 -8.15 8.51
C PRO A 196 12.79 -7.36 7.33
N ASN A 197 13.53 -6.35 6.86
CA ASN A 197 13.23 -5.70 5.60
C ASN A 197 13.61 -6.64 4.44
N LEU A 198 12.62 -7.39 3.93
CA LEU A 198 12.80 -8.35 2.85
C LEU A 198 12.23 -7.79 1.54
N PRO A 199 12.87 -8.06 0.39
CA PRO A 199 12.30 -7.76 -0.92
C PRO A 199 10.97 -8.51 -1.15
N ALA A 200 10.07 -7.93 -1.94
CA ALA A 200 8.76 -8.51 -2.26
C ALA A 200 8.86 -9.92 -2.87
N SER A 201 9.84 -10.15 -3.74
CA SER A 201 10.09 -11.45 -4.36
C SER A 201 10.38 -12.54 -3.32
N VAL A 202 11.16 -12.22 -2.29
CA VAL A 202 11.50 -13.14 -1.20
C VAL A 202 10.27 -13.42 -0.33
N ILE A 203 9.51 -12.38 0.03
CA ILE A 203 8.30 -12.53 0.86
C ILE A 203 7.26 -13.46 0.19
N ARG A 204 7.13 -13.39 -1.14
CA ARG A 204 6.16 -14.18 -1.91
C ARG A 204 6.54 -15.65 -2.04
N VAL A 205 7.84 -15.95 -2.21
CA VAL A 205 8.31 -17.32 -2.51
C VAL A 205 8.77 -18.08 -1.28
N GLN A 206 9.07 -17.39 -0.18
CA GLN A 206 9.58 -18.04 1.02
C GLN A 206 8.48 -18.88 1.68
N GLU A 207 8.74 -20.19 1.83
CA GLU A 207 7.83 -21.11 2.52
C GLU A 207 7.96 -20.99 4.05
N ASN A 208 9.17 -20.70 4.55
CA ASN A 208 9.44 -20.55 5.97
C ASN A 208 8.75 -19.30 6.58
N PRO A 209 8.38 -19.32 7.86
CA PRO A 209 7.87 -18.14 8.56
C PRO A 209 8.82 -16.94 8.47
N ILE A 210 8.25 -15.72 8.37
CA ILE A 210 9.04 -14.50 8.47
C ILE A 210 9.50 -14.34 9.92
N ALA A 211 10.81 -14.32 10.15
CA ALA A 211 11.36 -14.22 11.49
C ALA A 211 10.95 -12.92 12.18
N ILE A 212 10.36 -13.03 13.37
CA ILE A 212 10.13 -11.88 14.25
C ILE A 212 11.46 -11.51 14.90
N ARG A 213 11.85 -10.24 14.75
CA ARG A 213 13.12 -9.68 15.23
C ARG A 213 12.98 -8.97 16.56
N ASP A 214 11.80 -8.42 16.83
CA ASP A 214 11.46 -7.67 18.04
C ASP A 214 9.94 -7.51 18.13
N GLY A 215 9.39 -7.09 19.26
CA GLY A 215 7.97 -6.81 19.42
C GLY A 215 7.57 -6.45 20.84
N ASN A 216 6.39 -5.84 20.97
CA ASN A 216 5.78 -5.52 22.27
C ASN A 216 4.98 -6.68 22.88
N PHE A 217 5.09 -7.86 22.27
CA PHE A 217 4.41 -9.08 22.71
C PHE A 217 5.45 -10.08 23.21
N VAL A 218 5.10 -10.86 24.23
CA VAL A 218 5.83 -12.09 24.53
C VAL A 218 5.62 -13.02 23.32
N VAL A 219 6.67 -13.29 22.56
CA VAL A 219 6.61 -14.27 21.47
C VAL A 219 6.66 -15.66 22.11
N GLU A 220 5.56 -16.39 22.01
CA GLU A 220 5.46 -17.78 22.46
C GLU A 220 5.25 -18.66 21.23
N GLU A 221 6.20 -19.55 20.95
CA GLU A 221 6.05 -20.56 19.90
C GLU A 221 5.34 -21.79 20.45
N GLY A 222 4.39 -22.33 19.68
CA GLY A 222 3.67 -23.53 20.06
C GLY A 222 2.67 -23.99 19.01
N GLN A 223 2.08 -25.16 19.23
CA GLN A 223 1.02 -25.72 18.39
C GLN A 223 -0.33 -25.11 18.76
N CYS A 224 -1.04 -24.56 17.77
CA CYS A 224 -2.42 -24.10 17.93
C CYS A 224 -3.35 -25.29 18.14
N SER A 225 -4.06 -25.34 19.27
CA SER A 225 -5.13 -26.31 19.46
C SER A 225 -6.45 -25.80 18.87
N PRO A 226 -7.39 -26.69 18.47
CA PRO A 226 -8.73 -26.30 18.01
C PRO A 226 -9.55 -25.48 19.01
N ARG A 227 -9.12 -25.39 20.27
CA ARG A 227 -9.75 -24.60 21.34
C ARG A 227 -9.15 -23.20 21.48
N GLY A 228 -8.19 -22.82 20.65
CA GLY A 228 -7.50 -21.53 20.70
C GLY A 228 -6.44 -21.41 21.81
N ALA A 229 -6.12 -22.50 22.51
CA ALA A 229 -4.99 -22.55 23.42
C ALA A 229 -3.70 -22.89 22.65
N ILE A 230 -2.60 -22.19 22.95
CA ILE A 230 -1.25 -22.50 22.46
C ILE A 230 -0.64 -23.59 23.34
N ALA A 231 -0.25 -24.70 22.73
CA ALA A 231 0.61 -25.71 23.34
C ALA A 231 2.07 -25.34 23.04
N ARG A 232 2.77 -24.74 24.02
CA ARG A 232 4.12 -24.22 23.83
C ARG A 232 5.10 -25.32 23.41
N CYS A 233 5.99 -25.04 22.47
CA CYS A 233 7.14 -25.89 22.19
C CYS A 233 8.06 -25.92 23.43
N PRO A 234 8.67 -27.07 23.77
CA PRO A 234 9.61 -27.17 24.89
C PRO A 234 10.85 -26.30 24.70
#